data_AF-A0A7Y2ESM3-F1
#
_entry.id   AF-A0A7Y2ESM3-F1
#
_cell.length_a   1.000
_cell.length_b   1.000
_cell.length_c   1.000
_cell.angle_alpha   90.00
_cell.angle_beta   90.00
_cell.angle_gamma   90.00
#
_symmetry.space_group_name_H-M   'P 1'
#
loop_
_entity.id
_entity.type
_entity.pdbx_description
1 polymer ?
#
loop_
_entity_poly.entity_id
_entity_poly.type
_entity_poly.pdbx_seq_one_letter_code
_entity_poly.pdbx_strand_id
1 'polypeptide(L)'
;MARTTPTIFNISLARFPMPAKLLFTAVLLTLGTGYIFAIGNIALKVGFAPDEVATKYYGNEASRQAIEDIEAGDATGEAGVEEGEEFSFDDLDDQEGMSDEPIVPIPTFETLVAEGHFHLFGYTSIFFLCGLVLLFAELPAMLKNVLIVAPFAASVLDTWSILLTRFVGPGFAWMLIISGMVMSLSFLLVFVIGIYQLWFLKNHEEPVTQ
;
A
#
# COMPACT_ATOMS: atom_id res chain seq x y z
N MET A 1 -0.83 -37.75 -8.03
CA MET A 1 -1.12 -37.32 -9.41
C MET A 1 -0.79 -35.85 -9.54
N ALA A 2 0.37 -35.51 -10.10
CA ALA A 2 0.66 -34.14 -10.48
C ALA A 2 -0.19 -33.82 -11.72
N ARG A 3 -1.25 -33.03 -11.56
CA ARG A 3 -1.94 -32.44 -12.72
C ARG A 3 -0.98 -31.44 -13.35
N THR A 4 -0.30 -31.87 -14.41
CA THR A 4 0.36 -30.96 -15.34
C THR A 4 -0.76 -30.20 -16.06
N THR A 5 -0.97 -28.95 -15.66
CA THR A 5 -1.87 -28.05 -16.38
C THR A 5 -1.32 -27.86 -17.80
N PRO A 6 -2.11 -28.08 -18.85
CA PRO A 6 -1.65 -27.82 -20.20
C PRO A 6 -1.43 -26.31 -20.37
N THR A 7 -0.17 -25.89 -20.50
CA THR A 7 0.14 -24.53 -20.96
C THR A 7 -0.05 -24.49 -22.47
N ILE A 8 -0.81 -23.51 -22.95
CA ILE A 8 -1.13 -23.32 -24.38
C ILE A 8 0.15 -23.13 -25.23
N PHE A 9 1.27 -22.77 -24.58
CA PHE A 9 2.60 -22.77 -25.15
C PHE A 9 3.58 -23.47 -24.18
N ASN A 10 4.47 -24.32 -24.68
CA ASN A 10 5.54 -24.97 -23.91
C ASN A 10 6.71 -23.99 -23.63
N ILE A 11 6.37 -22.76 -23.24
CA ILE A 11 7.29 -21.64 -23.02
C ILE A 11 7.38 -21.39 -21.52
N SER A 12 8.61 -21.36 -20.99
CA SER A 12 8.90 -21.06 -19.59
C SER A 12 10.04 -20.06 -19.44
N LEU A 13 10.12 -19.40 -18.26
CA LEU A 13 11.17 -18.42 -17.95
C LEU A 13 12.59 -18.96 -18.16
N ALA A 14 12.83 -20.24 -17.84
CA ALA A 14 14.14 -20.87 -17.98
C ALA A 14 14.57 -21.01 -19.45
N ARG A 15 13.60 -21.15 -20.36
CA ARG A 15 13.79 -21.34 -21.81
C ARG A 15 13.83 -20.04 -22.61
N PHE A 16 13.69 -18.89 -21.96
CA PHE A 16 13.74 -17.59 -22.64
C PHE A 16 15.09 -17.34 -23.32
N PRO A 17 15.12 -16.70 -24.51
CA PRO A 17 16.35 -16.24 -25.12
C PRO A 17 16.98 -15.13 -24.26
N MET A 18 18.29 -14.93 -24.42
CA MET A 18 19.05 -14.00 -23.57
C MET A 18 18.45 -12.57 -23.51
N PRO A 19 18.00 -11.95 -24.62
CA PRO A 19 17.38 -10.62 -24.56
C PRO A 19 16.13 -10.58 -23.67
N ALA A 20 15.30 -11.62 -23.70
CA ALA A 20 14.11 -11.71 -22.85
C ALA A 20 14.50 -11.92 -21.38
N LYS A 21 15.51 -12.76 -21.09
CA LYS A 21 16.01 -12.91 -19.71
C LYS A 21 16.51 -11.60 -19.14
N LEU A 22 17.27 -10.83 -19.93
CA LEU A 22 17.76 -9.50 -19.54
C LEU A 22 16.60 -8.53 -19.29
N LEU A 23 15.61 -8.49 -20.19
CA LEU A 23 14.45 -7.59 -20.03
C LEU A 23 13.67 -7.88 -18.75
N PHE A 24 13.30 -9.14 -18.51
CA PHE A 24 12.54 -9.52 -17.32
C PHE A 24 13.36 -9.32 -16.04
N THR A 25 14.66 -9.60 -16.08
CA THR A 25 15.56 -9.32 -14.95
C THR A 25 15.65 -7.83 -14.66
N ALA A 26 15.83 -6.99 -15.68
CA ALA A 26 15.89 -5.54 -15.53
C ALA A 26 14.59 -4.99 -14.92
N VAL A 27 13.43 -5.42 -15.42
CA VAL A 27 12.12 -5.06 -14.85
C VAL A 27 12.03 -5.46 -13.38
N LEU A 28 12.36 -6.70 -13.03
CA LEU A 28 12.30 -7.18 -11.64
C LEU A 28 13.25 -6.41 -10.72
N LEU A 29 14.47 -6.10 -11.17
CA LEU A 29 15.44 -5.32 -10.39
C LEU A 29 15.00 -3.87 -10.20
N THR A 30 14.48 -3.22 -11.25
CA THR A 30 13.96 -1.85 -11.14
C THR A 30 12.75 -1.78 -10.19
N LEU A 31 11.81 -2.72 -10.33
CA LEU A 31 10.68 -2.83 -9.41
C LEU A 31 11.15 -3.14 -7.98
N GLY A 32 12.16 -4.01 -7.83
CA GLY A 32 12.74 -4.37 -6.54
C GLY A 32 13.35 -3.18 -5.82
N THR A 33 14.11 -2.35 -6.53
CA THR A 33 14.61 -1.07 -6.01
C THR A 33 13.46 -0.16 -5.61
N GLY A 34 12.44 0.00 -6.47
CA GLY A 34 11.25 0.80 -6.15
C GLY A 34 10.55 0.33 -4.86
N TYR A 35 10.49 -0.99 -4.66
CA TYR A 35 9.91 -1.60 -3.46
C TYR A 35 10.69 -1.28 -2.18
N ILE A 36 12.02 -1.31 -2.24
CA ILE A 36 12.89 -0.93 -1.11
C ILE A 36 12.65 0.55 -0.75
N PHE A 37 12.60 1.44 -1.75
CA PHE A 37 12.30 2.85 -1.53
C PHE A 37 10.89 3.08 -0.97
N ALA A 38 9.90 2.30 -1.41
CA ALA A 38 8.54 2.39 -0.89
C ALA A 38 8.48 2.00 0.60
N ILE A 39 9.08 0.87 0.99
CA ILE A 39 9.18 0.45 2.39
C ILE A 39 9.94 1.50 3.22
N GLY A 40 11.03 2.04 2.70
CA GLY A 40 11.76 3.14 3.36
C GLY A 40 10.91 4.40 3.54
N ASN A 41 10.07 4.74 2.55
CA ASN A 41 9.16 5.88 2.66
C ASN A 41 8.12 5.69 3.77
N ILE A 42 7.55 4.48 3.88
CA ILE A 42 6.61 4.12 4.94
C ILE A 42 7.30 4.25 6.30
N ALA A 43 8.47 3.64 6.46
CA ALA A 43 9.25 3.67 7.70
C ALA A 43 9.56 5.09 8.19
N LEU A 44 9.81 6.03 7.25
CA LEU A 44 10.22 7.39 7.58
C LEU A 44 9.05 8.37 7.75
N LYS A 45 7.91 8.14 7.09
CA LYS A 45 6.77 9.10 7.09
C LYS A 45 5.60 8.67 7.97
N VAL A 46 5.50 7.39 8.28
CA VAL A 46 4.33 6.83 8.97
C VAL A 46 4.81 5.91 10.09
N GLY A 47 5.66 4.95 9.74
CA GLY A 47 5.99 3.82 10.60
C GLY A 47 5.16 2.59 10.24
N PHE A 48 5.28 1.54 11.04
CA PHE A 48 4.67 0.23 10.77
C PHE A 48 3.63 -0.15 11.82
N ALA A 49 3.45 0.68 12.84
CA ALA A 49 2.52 0.39 13.92
C ALA A 49 1.10 0.88 13.56
N PRO A 50 0.05 0.11 13.89
CA PRO A 50 -1.33 0.48 13.59
C PRO A 50 -1.75 1.81 14.24
N ASP A 51 -1.21 2.12 15.42
CA ASP A 51 -1.43 3.37 16.13
C ASP A 51 -0.82 4.56 15.39
N GLU A 52 0.39 4.43 14.84
CA GLU A 52 1.03 5.49 14.03
C GLU A 52 0.21 5.78 12.76
N VAL A 53 -0.27 4.72 12.10
CA VAL A 53 -1.16 4.81 10.94
C VAL A 53 -2.49 5.46 11.33
N ALA A 54 -3.08 5.05 12.46
CA ALA A 54 -4.32 5.62 12.95
C ALA A 54 -4.15 7.12 13.25
N THR A 55 -3.09 7.52 13.94
CA THR A 55 -2.81 8.93 14.21
C THR A 55 -2.65 9.73 12.92
N LYS A 56 -1.97 9.19 11.91
CA LYS A 56 -1.81 9.88 10.61
C LYS A 56 -3.13 10.12 9.87
N TYR A 57 -4.00 9.11 9.80
CA TYR A 57 -5.19 9.17 8.95
C TYR A 57 -6.46 9.54 9.70
N TYR A 58 -6.59 9.18 10.97
CA TYR A 58 -7.76 9.47 11.82
C TYR A 58 -7.53 10.66 12.78
N GLY A 59 -6.26 11.06 13.00
CA GLY A 59 -5.88 12.13 13.92
C GLY A 59 -5.77 11.65 15.37
N ASN A 60 -5.07 12.40 16.21
CA ASN A 60 -5.15 12.29 17.66
C ASN A 60 -6.24 13.21 18.23
N GLU A 61 -6.42 13.20 19.55
CA GLU A 61 -7.44 14.02 20.23
C GLU A 61 -7.23 15.51 19.94
N ALA A 62 -5.99 16.00 20.10
CA ALA A 62 -5.60 17.38 19.80
C ALA A 62 -6.00 17.81 18.38
N SER A 63 -5.70 17.00 17.36
CA SER A 63 -6.03 17.31 15.98
C SER A 63 -7.52 17.30 15.69
N ARG A 64 -8.29 16.44 16.35
CA ARG A 64 -9.75 16.40 16.13
C ARG A 64 -10.42 17.58 16.77
N GLN A 65 -10.03 17.94 17.99
CA GLN A 65 -10.53 19.13 18.68
C GLN A 65 -10.22 20.39 17.87
N ALA A 66 -8.99 20.52 17.35
CA ALA A 66 -8.62 21.65 16.49
C ALA A 66 -9.47 21.76 15.21
N ILE A 67 -9.93 20.64 14.64
CA ILE A 67 -10.85 20.66 13.49
C ILE A 67 -12.26 21.05 13.93
N GLU A 68 -12.75 20.51 15.04
CA GLU A 68 -14.06 20.84 15.60
C GLU A 68 -14.19 22.33 15.94
N ASP A 69 -13.13 22.93 16.51
CA ASP A 69 -13.09 24.37 16.81
C ASP A 69 -13.16 25.24 15.54
N ILE A 70 -12.45 24.82 14.48
CA ILE A 70 -12.49 25.51 13.18
C ILE A 70 -13.88 25.39 12.54
N GLU A 71 -14.47 24.19 12.56
CA GLU A 71 -15.81 23.96 12.01
C GLU A 71 -16.89 24.71 12.80
N ALA A 72 -16.76 24.80 14.12
CA ALA A 72 -17.63 25.58 14.99
C ALA A 72 -17.52 27.09 14.70
N GLY A 73 -16.29 27.60 14.54
CA GLY A 73 -16.04 29.01 14.22
C GLY A 73 -16.47 29.42 12.80
N ASP A 74 -16.39 28.52 11.81
CA ASP A 74 -16.92 28.77 10.46
C ASP A 74 -18.46 28.70 10.44
N ALA A 75 -19.05 27.82 11.26
CA ALA A 75 -20.50 27.67 11.38
C ALA A 75 -21.18 28.86 12.10
N THR A 76 -20.49 29.57 12.99
CA THR A 76 -21.03 30.79 13.64
C THR A 76 -21.02 32.00 12.70
N GLY A 77 -20.31 31.95 11.57
CA GLY A 77 -20.35 33.02 10.56
C GLY A 77 -19.92 34.39 11.10
N GLU A 78 -19.17 34.43 12.20
CA GLU A 78 -18.77 35.68 12.83
C GLU A 78 -17.54 36.26 12.14
N ALA A 79 -17.80 36.95 11.03
CA ALA A 79 -17.21 38.28 10.85
C ALA A 79 -17.86 39.26 11.87
N GLY A 80 -17.76 38.92 13.15
CA GLY A 80 -18.28 39.68 14.28
C GLY A 80 -17.09 40.29 15.01
N VAL A 81 -16.97 41.62 14.94
CA VAL A 81 -16.16 42.36 15.90
C VAL A 81 -16.86 42.18 17.25
N GLU A 82 -16.41 41.23 18.06
CA GLU A 82 -16.84 41.15 19.45
C GLU A 82 -16.14 42.26 20.24
N GLU A 83 -16.84 43.40 20.34
CA GLU A 83 -16.57 44.40 21.35
C GLU A 83 -16.92 43.84 22.73
N GLY A 84 -15.87 43.54 23.51
CA GLY A 84 -15.88 43.69 24.97
C GLY A 84 -16.73 42.70 25.75
N GLU A 85 -16.25 41.46 25.86
CA GLU A 85 -16.42 40.72 27.11
C GLU A 85 -15.23 41.00 28.03
N GLU A 86 -15.56 41.43 29.24
CA GLU A 86 -14.61 41.77 30.30
C GLU A 86 -13.85 40.49 30.70
N PHE A 87 -12.58 40.42 30.29
CA PHE A 87 -11.69 39.29 30.57
C PHE A 87 -11.53 39.11 32.09
N SER A 88 -12.37 38.23 32.66
CA SER A 88 -12.31 37.82 34.05
C SER A 88 -11.11 36.89 34.23
N PHE A 89 -10.23 37.22 35.17
CA PHE A 89 -9.06 36.40 35.51
C PHE A 89 -9.46 35.03 36.12
N ASP A 90 -10.74 34.83 36.47
CA ASP A 90 -11.29 33.57 36.99
C ASP A 90 -11.64 32.54 35.88
N ASP A 91 -11.73 32.93 34.59
CA ASP A 91 -11.95 32.00 33.47
C ASP A 91 -10.65 31.35 32.95
N LEU A 92 -9.52 31.65 33.59
CA LEU A 92 -8.20 31.10 33.22
C LEU A 92 -7.92 29.71 33.82
N ASP A 93 -8.73 29.26 34.77
CA ASP A 93 -8.53 27.95 35.43
C ASP A 93 -9.25 26.79 34.70
N ASP A 94 -10.15 27.07 33.75
CA ASP A 94 -10.87 26.04 32.99
C ASP A 94 -10.24 25.74 31.60
N GLN A 95 -9.11 26.36 31.26
CA GLN A 95 -8.34 26.03 30.06
C GLN A 95 -7.34 24.87 30.29
N GLU A 96 -7.65 23.97 31.22
CA GLU A 96 -6.99 22.65 31.32
C GLU A 96 -7.49 21.70 30.22
N GLY A 97 -7.17 22.02 28.96
CA GLY A 97 -7.61 21.21 27.82
C GLY A 97 -6.62 21.12 26.67
N MET A 98 -5.47 21.81 26.74
CA MET A 98 -4.44 21.67 25.71
C MET A 98 -3.67 20.38 26.00
N SER A 99 -4.14 19.24 25.51
CA SER A 99 -3.36 18.01 25.52
C SER A 99 -1.97 18.30 24.95
N ASP A 100 -0.89 17.93 25.65
CA ASP A 100 0.52 18.12 25.23
C ASP A 100 0.86 17.41 23.89
N GLU A 101 -0.11 16.74 23.26
CA GLU A 101 0.07 16.06 22.00
C GLU A 101 0.18 17.05 20.82
N PRO A 102 1.14 16.84 19.90
CA PRO A 102 1.28 17.68 18.73
C PRO A 102 0.06 17.52 17.81
N ILE A 103 -0.42 18.64 17.26
CA ILE A 103 -1.44 18.65 16.21
C ILE A 103 -0.84 18.05 14.94
N VAL A 104 -1.35 16.89 14.54
CA VAL A 104 -1.01 16.22 13.29
C VAL A 104 -1.96 16.64 12.15
N PRO A 105 -1.45 16.92 10.94
CA PRO A 105 -2.29 17.26 9.80
C PRO A 105 -3.06 16.03 9.31
N ILE A 106 -4.39 16.10 9.32
CA ILE A 106 -5.26 15.02 8.87
C ILE A 106 -5.59 15.21 7.38
N PRO A 107 -5.47 14.17 6.53
CA PRO A 107 -5.76 14.29 5.11
C PRO A 107 -7.26 14.53 4.82
N THR A 108 -7.52 15.32 3.78
CA THR A 108 -8.88 15.61 3.29
C THR A 108 -9.35 14.50 2.34
N PHE A 109 -10.65 14.47 2.03
CA PHE A 109 -11.17 13.51 1.06
C PHE A 109 -10.52 13.67 -0.32
N GLU A 110 -10.27 14.90 -0.76
CA GLU A 110 -9.62 15.18 -2.05
C GLU A 110 -8.21 14.59 -2.12
N THR A 111 -7.40 14.80 -1.08
CA THR A 111 -6.02 14.26 -1.06
C THR A 111 -6.03 12.74 -1.06
N LEU A 112 -6.94 12.11 -0.31
CA LEU A 112 -7.07 10.66 -0.26
C LEU A 112 -7.56 10.04 -1.57
N VAL A 113 -8.50 10.68 -2.27
CA VAL A 113 -8.97 10.21 -3.58
C VAL A 113 -7.86 10.34 -4.62
N ALA A 114 -7.12 11.46 -4.63
CA ALA A 114 -5.98 11.63 -5.51
C ALA A 114 -4.90 10.57 -5.23
N GLU A 115 -4.55 10.38 -3.95
CA GLU A 115 -3.60 9.36 -3.52
C GLU A 115 -4.04 7.95 -3.95
N GLY A 116 -5.31 7.60 -3.72
CA GLY A 116 -5.88 6.32 -4.14
C GLY A 116 -5.87 6.11 -5.66
N HIS A 117 -6.13 7.15 -6.46
CA HIS A 117 -6.04 7.06 -7.92
C HIS A 117 -4.62 6.73 -8.39
N PHE A 118 -3.61 7.45 -7.88
CA PHE A 118 -2.21 7.20 -8.23
C PHE A 118 -1.74 5.82 -7.76
N HIS A 119 -2.09 5.42 -6.55
CA HIS A 119 -1.69 4.13 -5.99
C HIS A 119 -2.37 2.97 -6.72
N LEU A 120 -3.68 3.00 -6.94
CA LEU A 120 -4.37 1.92 -7.65
C LEU A 120 -3.86 1.75 -9.09
N PHE A 121 -3.57 2.85 -9.79
CA PHE A 121 -2.98 2.78 -11.12
C PHE A 121 -1.56 2.17 -11.09
N GLY A 122 -0.72 2.62 -10.15
CA GLY A 122 0.63 2.09 -9.95
C GLY A 122 0.64 0.61 -9.56
N TYR A 123 -0.16 0.22 -8.58
CA TYR A 123 -0.31 -1.16 -8.12
C TYR A 123 -0.81 -2.07 -9.22
N THR A 124 -1.83 -1.64 -9.98
CA THR A 124 -2.34 -2.42 -11.12
C THR A 124 -1.24 -2.66 -12.15
N SER A 125 -0.46 -1.63 -12.48
CA SER A 125 0.65 -1.73 -13.43
C SER A 125 1.75 -2.68 -12.95
N ILE A 126 2.19 -2.54 -11.70
CA ILE A 126 3.27 -3.36 -11.12
C ILE A 126 2.82 -4.82 -11.01
N PHE A 127 1.64 -5.09 -10.48
CA PHE A 127 1.15 -6.46 -10.29
C PHE A 127 0.73 -7.11 -11.60
N PHE A 128 0.33 -6.33 -12.61
CA PHE A 128 0.19 -6.83 -13.97
C PHE A 128 1.52 -7.34 -14.53
N LEU A 129 2.59 -6.55 -14.42
CA LEU A 129 3.95 -6.98 -14.84
C LEU A 129 4.41 -8.23 -14.06
N CYS A 130 4.17 -8.28 -12.75
CA CYS A 130 4.45 -9.46 -11.93
C CYS A 130 3.63 -10.68 -12.40
N GLY A 131 2.36 -10.48 -12.71
CA GLY A 131 1.49 -11.48 -13.30
C GLY A 131 2.04 -12.03 -14.61
N LEU A 132 2.56 -11.16 -15.49
CA LEU A 132 3.23 -11.59 -16.72
C LEU A 132 4.43 -12.49 -16.43
N VAL A 133 5.26 -12.16 -15.44
CA VAL A 133 6.37 -13.06 -15.01
C VAL A 133 5.83 -14.43 -14.59
N LEU A 134 4.77 -14.45 -13.76
CA LEU A 134 4.16 -15.68 -13.25
C LEU A 134 3.48 -16.54 -14.33
N LEU A 135 2.98 -15.95 -15.41
CA LEU A 135 2.40 -16.71 -16.52
C LEU A 135 3.44 -17.67 -17.11
N PHE A 136 4.70 -17.22 -17.25
CA PHE A 136 5.81 -18.01 -17.76
C PHE A 136 6.55 -18.82 -16.68
N ALA A 137 6.22 -18.64 -15.41
CA ALA A 137 6.85 -19.36 -14.31
C ALA A 137 6.35 -20.81 -14.22
N GLU A 138 7.27 -21.75 -14.02
CA GLU A 138 6.98 -23.16 -13.75
C GLU A 138 6.57 -23.32 -12.28
N LEU A 139 5.26 -23.22 -12.00
CA LEU A 139 4.68 -23.31 -10.66
C LEU A 139 3.41 -24.18 -10.67
N PRO A 140 3.07 -24.83 -9.55
CA PRO A 140 1.78 -25.51 -9.43
C PRO A 140 0.63 -24.51 -9.57
N ALA A 141 -0.46 -24.93 -10.21
CA ALA A 141 -1.56 -24.05 -10.61
C ALA A 141 -2.12 -23.21 -9.46
N MET A 142 -2.27 -23.80 -8.27
CA MET A 142 -2.85 -23.09 -7.13
C MET A 142 -1.94 -21.97 -6.62
N LEU A 143 -0.64 -22.23 -6.49
CA LEU A 143 0.31 -21.20 -6.06
C LEU A 143 0.38 -20.06 -7.08
N LYS A 144 0.39 -20.39 -8.38
CA LYS A 144 0.37 -19.38 -9.44
C LYS A 144 -0.89 -18.52 -9.36
N ASN A 145 -2.06 -19.13 -9.22
CA ASN A 145 -3.33 -18.40 -9.12
C ASN A 145 -3.36 -17.49 -7.88
N VAL A 146 -2.90 -17.98 -6.74
CA VAL A 146 -2.83 -17.18 -5.50
C VAL A 146 -1.87 -16.00 -5.66
N LEU A 147 -0.66 -16.23 -6.17
CA LEU A 147 0.34 -15.17 -6.37
C LEU A 147 -0.10 -14.13 -7.42
N ILE A 148 -0.97 -14.50 -8.37
CA ILE A 148 -1.57 -13.56 -9.30
C ILE A 148 -2.68 -12.76 -8.62
N VAL A 149 -3.65 -13.42 -7.98
CA VAL A 149 -4.88 -12.76 -7.51
C VAL A 149 -4.69 -11.99 -6.19
N ALA A 150 -3.91 -12.53 -5.25
CA ALA A 150 -3.74 -11.96 -3.92
C ALA A 150 -3.28 -10.49 -3.91
N PRO A 151 -2.25 -10.07 -4.68
CA PRO A 151 -1.80 -8.68 -4.65
C PRO A 151 -2.82 -7.68 -5.24
N PHE A 152 -3.66 -8.08 -6.21
CA PHE A 152 -4.73 -7.21 -6.71
C PHE A 152 -5.87 -7.06 -5.71
N ALA A 153 -6.24 -8.15 -5.02
CA ALA A 153 -7.23 -8.06 -3.95
C ALA A 153 -6.70 -7.17 -2.82
N ALA A 154 -5.44 -7.39 -2.42
CA ALA A 154 -4.80 -6.60 -1.38
C ALA A 154 -4.67 -5.12 -1.76
N SER A 155 -4.36 -4.76 -3.01
CA SER A 155 -4.25 -3.36 -3.42
C SER A 155 -5.56 -2.58 -3.35
N VAL A 156 -6.69 -3.24 -3.61
CA VAL A 156 -8.01 -2.64 -3.41
C VAL A 156 -8.26 -2.42 -1.93
N LEU A 157 -8.03 -3.44 -1.10
CA LEU A 157 -8.21 -3.34 0.35
C LEU A 157 -7.30 -2.27 0.97
N ASP A 158 -6.09 -2.11 0.44
CA ASP A 158 -5.13 -1.09 0.86
C ASP A 158 -5.68 0.32 0.67
N THR A 159 -6.12 0.67 -0.54
CA THR A 159 -6.70 2.00 -0.80
C THR A 159 -7.98 2.24 -0.01
N TRP A 160 -8.84 1.23 0.12
CA TRP A 160 -10.06 1.34 0.92
C TRP A 160 -9.77 1.48 2.42
N SER A 161 -8.74 0.82 2.94
CA SER A 161 -8.41 0.86 4.35
C SER A 161 -8.03 2.27 4.83
N ILE A 162 -7.39 3.08 3.97
CA ILE A 162 -7.04 4.47 4.30
C ILE A 162 -8.32 5.31 4.47
N LEU A 163 -9.27 5.18 3.54
CA LEU A 163 -10.57 5.86 3.62
C LEU A 163 -11.37 5.41 4.85
N LEU A 164 -11.40 4.11 5.12
CA LEU A 164 -12.08 3.56 6.29
C LEU A 164 -11.42 4.02 7.60
N THR A 165 -10.09 4.10 7.64
CA THR A 165 -9.34 4.61 8.80
C THR A 165 -9.70 6.07 9.05
N ARG A 166 -9.79 6.88 7.99
CA ARG A 166 -10.12 8.32 8.09
C ARG A 166 -11.56 8.59 8.53
N PHE A 167 -12.53 7.86 7.98
CA PHE A 167 -13.96 8.23 8.07
C PHE A 167 -14.81 7.29 8.92
N VAL A 168 -14.35 6.07 9.20
CA VAL A 168 -15.12 5.07 9.95
C VAL A 168 -14.49 4.80 11.31
N GLY A 169 -13.16 4.70 11.39
CA GLY A 169 -12.46 4.65 12.67
C GLY A 169 -11.05 4.07 12.60
N PRO A 170 -10.25 4.25 13.67
CA PRO A 170 -8.81 3.98 13.67
C PRO A 170 -8.48 2.48 13.56
N GLY A 171 -9.43 1.59 13.91
CA GLY A 171 -9.23 0.14 13.84
C GLY A 171 -8.94 -0.38 12.42
N PHE A 172 -9.34 0.35 11.37
CA PHE A 172 -9.04 -0.02 9.99
C PHE A 172 -7.55 0.17 9.61
N ALA A 173 -6.74 0.79 10.47
CA ALA A 173 -5.28 0.84 10.30
C ALA A 173 -4.65 -0.57 10.21
N TRP A 174 -5.23 -1.56 10.93
CA TRP A 174 -4.81 -2.95 10.81
C TRP A 174 -5.03 -3.51 9.40
N MET A 175 -6.13 -3.12 8.76
CA MET A 175 -6.44 -3.56 7.41
C MET A 175 -5.39 -3.05 6.42
N LEU A 176 -4.95 -1.78 6.56
CA LEU A 176 -3.87 -1.20 5.77
C LEU A 176 -2.56 -1.98 5.91
N ILE A 177 -2.18 -2.28 7.16
CA ILE A 177 -0.93 -2.99 7.43
C ILE A 177 -0.98 -4.40 6.82
N ILE A 178 -2.09 -5.12 7.03
CA ILE A 178 -2.25 -6.49 6.52
C ILE A 178 -2.26 -6.50 4.99
N SER A 179 -2.97 -5.59 4.33
CA SER A 179 -2.96 -5.49 2.86
C SER A 179 -1.57 -5.17 2.32
N GLY A 180 -0.88 -4.19 2.92
CA GLY A 180 0.48 -3.82 2.56
C GLY A 180 1.47 -4.99 2.72
N MET A 181 1.33 -5.79 3.78
CA MET A 181 2.14 -7.00 3.99
C MET A 181 1.87 -8.06 2.92
N VAL A 182 0.59 -8.32 2.57
CA VAL A 182 0.24 -9.28 1.52
C VAL A 182 0.80 -8.84 0.17
N MET A 183 0.70 -7.56 -0.17
CA MET A 183 1.29 -6.99 -1.38
C MET A 183 2.82 -7.15 -1.40
N SER A 184 3.47 -6.81 -0.28
CA SER A 184 4.94 -6.88 -0.14
C SER A 184 5.47 -8.30 -0.26
N LEU A 185 4.81 -9.24 0.42
CA LEU A 185 5.16 -10.64 0.35
C LEU A 185 4.91 -11.22 -1.05
N SER A 186 3.80 -10.85 -1.69
CA SER A 186 3.50 -11.28 -3.06
C SER A 186 4.59 -10.83 -4.02
N PHE A 187 4.98 -9.54 -3.98
CA PHE A 187 6.06 -9.04 -4.80
C PHE A 187 7.39 -9.75 -4.51
N LEU A 188 7.75 -9.92 -3.24
CA LEU A 188 9.00 -10.60 -2.85
C LEU A 188 9.05 -12.04 -3.39
N LEU A 189 7.95 -12.78 -3.30
CA LEU A 189 7.87 -14.14 -3.84
C LEU A 189 8.01 -14.15 -5.36
N VAL A 190 7.33 -13.25 -6.07
CA VAL A 190 7.47 -13.14 -7.53
C VAL A 190 8.89 -12.76 -7.93
N PHE A 191 9.52 -11.83 -7.21
CA PHE A 191 10.90 -11.42 -7.44
C PHE A 191 11.85 -12.61 -7.30
N VAL A 192 11.80 -13.31 -6.17
CA VAL A 192 12.70 -14.45 -5.90
C VAL A 192 12.45 -15.59 -6.89
N ILE A 193 11.19 -15.96 -7.13
CA ILE A 193 10.84 -17.01 -8.09
C ILE A 193 11.28 -16.62 -9.51
N GLY A 194 10.99 -15.39 -9.93
CA GLY A 194 11.34 -14.88 -11.26
C GLY A 194 12.84 -14.90 -11.51
N ILE A 195 13.63 -14.33 -10.60
CA ILE A 195 15.10 -14.35 -10.69
C ILE A 195 15.62 -15.78 -10.65
N TYR A 196 15.08 -16.62 -9.75
CA TYR A 196 15.49 -18.02 -9.66
C TYR A 196 15.26 -18.78 -10.97
N GLN A 197 14.06 -18.67 -11.55
CA GLN A 197 13.71 -19.41 -12.76
C GLN A 197 14.38 -18.88 -14.02
N LEU A 198 14.68 -17.58 -14.10
CA LEU A 198 15.40 -17.01 -15.24
C LEU A 198 16.85 -17.53 -15.32
N TRP A 199 17.52 -17.67 -14.17
CA TRP A 199 18.98 -17.85 -14.12
C TRP A 199 19.44 -19.21 -13.57
N PHE A 200 18.65 -19.87 -12.72
CA PHE A 200 19.09 -21.04 -11.98
C PHE A 200 18.27 -22.31 -12.24
N LEU A 201 17.04 -22.18 -12.74
CA LEU A 201 16.24 -23.34 -13.13
C LEU A 201 16.82 -23.97 -14.42
N LYS A 202 17.17 -25.26 -14.33
CA LYS A 202 17.72 -26.00 -15.47
C LYS A 202 16.58 -26.43 -16.40
N ASN A 203 16.80 -26.28 -17.70
CA ASN A 203 15.91 -26.82 -18.70
C ASN A 203 16.03 -28.36 -18.69
N HIS A 204 14.94 -29.05 -18.42
CA HIS A 204 14.82 -30.45 -18.83
C HIS A 204 14.64 -30.44 -20.36
N GLU A 205 15.74 -30.62 -21.08
CA GLU A 205 15.71 -30.96 -22.50
C GLU A 205 15.18 -32.39 -22.60
N GLU A 206 14.00 -32.58 -23.18
CA GLU A 206 13.64 -33.93 -23.64
C GLU A 206 14.61 -34.30 -24.77
N PRO A 207 15.26 -35.48 -24.72
CA PRO A 207 16.15 -35.89 -25.79
C PRO A 207 15.35 -35.93 -27.09
N VAL A 208 15.82 -35.18 -28.09
CA VAL A 208 15.30 -35.24 -29.45
C VAL A 208 15.51 -36.68 -29.94
N THR A 209 14.48 -37.51 -29.87
CA THR A 209 14.47 -38.80 -30.58
C THR A 209 14.48 -38.46 -32.07
N GLN A 210 15.63 -38.67 -32.71
CA GLN A 210 15.81 -38.59 -34.16
C GLN A 210 14.99 -39.65 -34.89
#